data_AF-A0A059FKD7-F1
#
_entry.id   AF-A0A059FKD7-F1
#
_cell.length_a   1.000
_cell.length_b   1.000
_cell.length_c   1.000
_cell.angle_alpha   90.00
_cell.angle_beta   90.00
_cell.angle_gamma   90.00
#
_symmetry.space_group_name_H-M   'P 1'
#
loop_
_entity.id
_entity.type
_entity.pdbx_description
1 polymer ?
#
loop_
_entity_poly.entity_id
_entity_poly.type
_entity_poly.pdbx_seq_one_letter_code
_entity_poly.pdbx_strand_id
1 'polypeptide(L)'
;MTEGMRFTTPRHREVYVAYGTVYDCVDALAAILFIIGSVLFFGEATQTAGTWLFLIGSVCFAIRPVVHVVRDVHMRRLPKA
;
A
#
# COMPACT_ATOMS: atom_id res chain seq x y z
N MET A 1 3.15 11.98 7.89
CA MET A 1 3.76 11.59 9.19
C MET A 1 5.28 11.49 9.07
N THR A 2 5.98 12.61 8.83
CA THR A 2 7.44 12.60 8.57
C THR A 2 8.20 13.59 9.45
N GLU A 3 7.50 14.28 10.34
CA GLU A 3 8.06 15.30 11.22
C GLU A 3 8.61 14.62 12.48
N GLY A 4 9.84 14.09 12.42
CA GLY A 4 10.54 13.62 13.63
C GLY A 4 11.52 12.46 13.47
N MET A 5 11.62 11.79 12.33
CA MET A 5 12.55 10.66 12.17
C MET A 5 13.98 11.14 11.88
N ARG A 6 14.87 11.09 12.89
CA ARG A 6 16.32 11.19 12.66
C ARG A 6 16.81 9.88 12.04
N PHE A 7 16.96 9.87 10.72
CA PHE A 7 17.59 8.74 10.02
C PHE A 7 19.07 8.66 10.40
N THR A 8 19.52 7.49 10.88
CA THR A 8 20.90 7.29 11.35
C THR A 8 21.91 7.35 10.20
N THR A 9 21.52 6.91 8.99
CA THR A 9 22.36 6.98 7.79
C THR A 9 21.51 7.28 6.54
N PRO A 10 22.10 7.82 5.45
CA PRO A 10 21.38 8.10 4.19
C PRO A 10 20.63 6.89 3.62
N ARG A 11 21.20 5.69 3.80
CA ARG A 11 20.63 4.41 3.35
C ARG A 11 19.31 4.06 4.04
N HIS A 12 19.14 4.42 5.33
CA HIS A 12 17.85 4.24 6.03
C HIS A 12 16.76 5.14 5.43
N ARG A 13 17.11 6.37 5.02
CA ARG A 13 16.15 7.28 4.40
C ARG A 13 15.69 6.77 3.04
N GLU A 14 16.62 6.32 2.20
CA GLU A 14 16.31 5.79 0.85
C GLU A 14 15.36 4.60 0.91
N VAL A 15 15.67 3.62 1.77
CA VAL A 15 14.80 2.47 2.00
C VAL A 15 13.44 2.94 2.50
N TYR A 16 13.39 3.88 3.45
CA TYR A 16 12.13 4.32 4.04
C TYR A 16 11.20 4.94 2.98
N VAL A 17 11.77 5.83 2.16
CA VAL A 17 11.06 6.50 1.08
C VAL A 17 10.60 5.50 0.02
N ALA A 18 11.48 4.57 -0.40
CA ALA A 18 11.13 3.57 -1.41
C ALA A 18 9.93 2.69 -0.98
N TYR A 19 9.97 2.16 0.26
CA TYR A 19 8.84 1.39 0.80
C TYR A 19 7.58 2.26 0.96
N GLY A 20 7.73 3.52 1.35
CA GLY A 20 6.62 4.48 1.45
C GLY A 20 5.94 4.72 0.10
N THR A 21 6.70 4.95 -0.96
CA THR A 21 6.14 5.16 -2.31
C THR A 21 5.41 3.93 -2.83
N VAL A 22 5.99 2.73 -2.68
CA VAL A 22 5.31 1.48 -3.08
C VAL A 22 3.99 1.32 -2.33
N TYR A 23 4.02 1.60 -1.03
CA TYR A 23 2.85 1.55 -0.16
C TYR A 23 1.75 2.53 -0.62
N ASP A 24 2.08 3.80 -0.83
CA ASP A 24 1.12 4.82 -1.27
C ASP A 24 0.51 4.48 -2.64
N CYS A 25 1.30 3.93 -3.56
CA CYS A 25 0.81 3.49 -4.87
C CYS A 25 -0.18 2.32 -4.77
N VAL A 26 0.09 1.32 -3.92
CA VAL A 26 -0.80 0.17 -3.73
C VAL A 26 -2.12 0.61 -3.08
N ASP A 27 -2.07 1.49 -2.08
CA ASP A 27 -3.27 2.04 -1.44
C ASP A 27 -4.10 2.89 -2.42
N ALA A 28 -3.46 3.72 -3.24
CA ALA A 28 -4.15 4.49 -4.27
C ALA A 28 -4.83 3.57 -5.30
N LEU A 29 -4.16 2.52 -5.74
CA LEU A 29 -4.74 1.53 -6.65
C LEU A 29 -5.95 0.82 -6.02
N ALA A 30 -5.82 0.38 -4.76
CA ALA A 30 -6.93 -0.24 -4.04
C ALA A 30 -8.14 0.69 -3.94
N ALA A 31 -7.92 1.96 -3.59
CA ALA A 31 -8.97 2.97 -3.50
C ALA A 31 -9.68 3.18 -4.85
N ILE A 32 -8.92 3.30 -5.95
CA ILE A 32 -9.49 3.43 -7.29
C ILE A 32 -10.35 2.22 -7.65
N LEU A 33 -9.85 1.00 -7.41
CA LEU A 33 -10.60 -0.23 -7.69
C LEU A 33 -11.90 -0.30 -6.88
N PHE A 34 -11.87 0.07 -5.59
CA PHE A 34 -13.06 0.11 -4.75
C PHE A 34 -14.08 1.14 -5.22
N ILE A 35 -13.65 2.34 -5.60
CA ILE A 35 -14.55 3.39 -6.10
C ILE A 35 -15.23 2.92 -7.39
N ILE A 36 -14.46 2.40 -8.36
CA ILE A 36 -15.02 1.90 -9.61
C ILE A 36 -15.96 0.72 -9.34
N GLY A 37 -15.54 -0.26 -8.53
CA GLY A 37 -16.39 -1.39 -8.14
C GLY A 37 -17.69 -0.95 -7.47
N SER A 38 -17.64 0.10 -6.64
CA SER A 38 -18.81 0.65 -5.94
C SER A 38 -19.82 1.24 -6.92
N VAL A 39 -19.33 1.95 -7.94
CA VAL A 39 -20.17 2.48 -9.02
C VAL A 39 -20.82 1.33 -9.81
N LEU A 40 -20.07 0.26 -10.12
CA LEU A 40 -20.60 -0.88 -10.85
C LEU A 40 -21.68 -1.67 -10.09
N PHE A 41 -21.74 -1.56 -8.76
CA PHE A 41 -22.80 -2.20 -7.98
C PHE A 41 -24.19 -1.57 -8.14
N PHE A 42 -24.29 -0.37 -8.73
CA PHE A 42 -25.59 0.26 -9.00
C PHE A 42 -26.39 -0.40 -10.14
N GLY A 43 -25.76 -1.24 -10.98
CA GLY A 43 -26.44 -1.94 -12.08
C GLY A 43 -26.30 -3.44 -11.96
N GLU A 44 -27.42 -4.18 -12.02
CA GLU A 44 -27.44 -5.65 -11.94
C GLU A 44 -26.51 -6.30 -12.97
N ALA A 45 -26.49 -5.79 -14.21
CA ALA A 45 -25.64 -6.30 -15.29
C ALA A 45 -24.14 -6.11 -15.04
N THR A 46 -23.75 -5.14 -14.21
CA THR A 46 -22.34 -4.82 -13.92
C THR A 46 -21.85 -5.33 -12.56
N GLN A 47 -22.73 -5.91 -11.74
CA GLN A 47 -22.38 -6.36 -10.39
C GLN A 47 -21.25 -7.39 -10.38
N THR A 48 -21.24 -8.36 -11.29
CA THR A 48 -20.17 -9.37 -11.36
C THR A 48 -18.80 -8.72 -11.57
N ALA A 49 -18.71 -7.72 -12.45
CA ALA A 49 -17.48 -6.96 -12.65
C ALA A 49 -17.11 -6.14 -11.40
N GLY A 50 -18.10 -5.50 -10.76
CA GLY A 50 -17.93 -4.80 -9.49
C GLY A 50 -17.37 -5.69 -8.38
N THR A 51 -17.87 -6.91 -8.24
CA THR A 51 -17.38 -7.90 -7.27
C THR A 51 -15.91 -8.23 -7.48
N TRP A 52 -15.48 -8.44 -8.73
CA TRP A 52 -14.07 -8.72 -9.02
C TRP A 52 -13.17 -7.52 -8.74
N LEU A 53 -13.59 -6.29 -9.08
CA LEU A 53 -12.83 -5.09 -8.74
C LEU A 53 -12.69 -4.91 -7.23
N PHE A 54 -13.76 -5.18 -6.47
CA PHE A 54 -13.72 -5.19 -5.02
C PHE A 54 -12.78 -6.26 -4.46
N LEU A 55 -12.80 -7.47 -5.02
CA LEU A 55 -11.91 -8.54 -4.58
C LEU A 55 -10.44 -8.17 -4.82
N ILE A 56 -10.11 -7.66 -6.01
CA ILE A 56 -8.75 -7.23 -6.34
C ILE A 56 -8.33 -6.05 -5.45
N GLY A 57 -9.20 -5.05 -5.28
CA GLY A 57 -8.95 -3.93 -4.37
C GLY A 57 -8.71 -4.40 -2.93
N SER A 58 -9.44 -5.42 -2.47
CA SER A 58 -9.26 -6.02 -1.13
C SER A 58 -7.92 -6.73 -0.99
N VAL A 59 -7.49 -7.44 -2.03
CA VAL A 59 -6.15 -8.06 -2.05
C VAL A 59 -5.07 -6.98 -2.01
N CYS A 60 -5.19 -5.91 -2.82
CA CYS A 60 -4.26 -4.78 -2.76
C CYS A 60 -4.22 -4.15 -1.35
N PHE A 61 -5.38 -3.91 -0.75
CA PHE A 61 -5.47 -3.36 0.61
C PHE A 61 -4.87 -4.30 1.67
N ALA A 62 -4.99 -5.61 1.51
CA ALA A 62 -4.40 -6.60 2.41
C ALA A 62 -2.86 -6.67 2.33
N ILE A 63 -2.24 -6.18 1.25
CA ILE A 63 -0.77 -6.12 1.12
C ILE A 63 -0.15 -5.07 2.06
N ARG A 64 -0.92 -4.05 2.46
CA ARG A 64 -0.50 -2.96 3.36
C ARG A 64 0.25 -3.43 4.63
N PRO A 65 -0.30 -4.32 5.49
CA PRO A 65 0.42 -4.84 6.66
C PRO A 65 1.69 -5.61 6.29
N VAL A 66 1.71 -6.32 5.15
CA VAL A 66 2.89 -7.08 4.70
C VAL A 66 4.04 -6.13 4.38
N VAL A 67 3.77 -5.04 3.66
CA VAL A 67 4.80 -4.04 3.29
C VAL A 67 5.36 -3.36 4.55
N HIS A 68 4.52 -3.05 5.54
CA HIS A 68 5.00 -2.51 6.82
C HIS A 68 5.93 -3.47 7.54
N VAL A 69 5.56 -4.75 7.65
CA VAL A 69 6.38 -5.78 8.30
C VAL A 69 7.72 -5.93 7.57
N VAL A 70 7.71 -6.01 6.23
CA VAL A 70 8.94 -6.17 5.43
C VAL A 70 9.85 -4.95 5.58
N ARG A 71 9.29 -3.73 5.54
CA ARG A 71 10.04 -2.49 5.77
C ARG A 71 10.69 -2.49 7.14
N ASP A 72 9.94 -2.82 8.19
CA ASP A 72 10.44 -2.79 9.57
C ASP A 72 11.54 -3.84 9.78
N VAL A 73 11.41 -5.03 9.18
CA VAL A 73 12.47 -6.05 9.18
C VAL A 73 13.71 -5.58 8.41
N HIS A 74 13.54 -4.97 7.24
CA HIS A 74 14.65 -4.46 6.44
C HIS A 74 15.40 -3.34 7.18
N MET A 75 14.69 -2.41 7.81
CA MET A 75 15.27 -1.35 8.63
C MET A 75 16.09 -1.89 9.81
N ARG A 76 15.61 -2.93 10.49
CA ARG A 76 16.34 -3.56 11.61
C ARG A 76 17.64 -4.21 11.20
N ARG A 77 17.76 -4.65 9.94
CA ARG A 77 18.96 -5.31 9.39
C ARG A 77 20.01 -4.34 8.86
N LEU A 78 19.67 -3.06 8.68
CA LEU A 78 20.63 -2.07 8.23
C LEU A 78 21.66 -1.78 9.35
N PRO A 79 22.96 -1.66 9.01
CA PRO A 79 23.99 -1.31 9.99
C PRO A 79 23.68 0.03 10.65
N LYS A 80 23.69 0.06 11.97
CA LYS A 80 23.68 1.30 12.74
C LYS A 80 25.11 1.81 12.80
N ALA A 81 25.33 3.04 12.35
CA ALA A 81 26.61 3.73 12.51
C ALA A 81 26.86 4.05 13.98
#